data_AF-A0A356E6N2-F1
#
_entry.id   AF-A0A356E6N2-F1
#
_cell.length_a   1.000
_cell.length_b   1.000
_cell.length_c   1.000
_cell.angle_alpha   90.00
_cell.angle_beta   90.00
_cell.angle_gamma   90.00
#
_symmetry.space_group_name_H-M   'P 1'
#
loop_
_entity.id
_entity.type
_entity.pdbx_description
1 polymer ?
#
loop_
_entity_poly.entity_id
_entity_poly.type
_entity_poly.pdbx_seq_one_letter_code
_entity_poly.pdbx_strand_id
1 'polypeptide(L)'
;VPIIADEARTFGMEGLFRQIGIYNPHGQNYTPQDREQVAYYREAVDGQVLQEGINELGATSSWLAAATSYSTNDVPMIPFFVYYSMFGFQRVGDLMWAAGDQRARGFMIGGTSGRTTLNGEGLQHEDGHSHIQALTVPCCIAYDPAFAYEVAVIMQDGVRRMYGPEQENVYYYITTLNETYDQPAMPKGAEEGIRKGIYKFETVTGQSKGKVQLLGSGAILRHVREAAKLLADEYGVTSDIYSVTSFTE
;
A
#
# COMPACT_ATOMS: atom_id res chain seq x y z
N VAL A 1 -11.11 6.24 8.17
CA VAL A 1 -12.05 6.44 7.03
C VAL A 1 -11.56 5.59 5.87
N PRO A 2 -12.05 4.35 5.69
CA PRO A 2 -11.75 3.56 4.50
C PRO A 2 -12.44 4.16 3.29
N ILE A 3 -11.72 4.29 2.18
CA ILE A 3 -12.19 4.91 0.94
C ILE A 3 -11.84 3.97 -0.20
N ILE A 4 -12.76 3.81 -1.15
CA ILE A 4 -12.61 2.95 -2.32
C ILE A 4 -13.22 3.65 -3.54
N ALA A 5 -12.69 3.31 -4.72
CA ALA A 5 -13.22 3.73 -6.02
C ALA A 5 -13.76 2.49 -6.75
N ASP A 6 -15.02 2.15 -6.47
CA ASP A 6 -15.76 0.98 -6.94
C ASP A 6 -15.24 -0.38 -6.42
N GLU A 7 -14.01 -0.73 -6.80
CA GLU A 7 -13.43 -2.08 -6.83
C GLU A 7 -13.06 -2.71 -5.47
N ALA A 8 -14.01 -2.81 -4.54
CA ALA A 8 -13.75 -3.33 -3.20
C ALA A 8 -13.38 -4.81 -3.13
N ARG A 9 -14.01 -5.64 -3.97
CA ARG A 9 -13.78 -7.10 -3.97
C ARG A 9 -12.39 -7.45 -4.46
N THR A 10 -11.90 -6.69 -5.44
CA THR A 10 -10.52 -6.81 -5.95
C THR A 10 -9.49 -6.68 -4.83
N PHE A 11 -9.78 -5.86 -3.79
CA PHE A 11 -8.89 -5.65 -2.65
C PHE A 11 -9.27 -6.45 -1.40
N GLY A 12 -10.25 -7.35 -1.47
CA GLY A 12 -10.71 -8.13 -0.31
C GLY A 12 -11.40 -7.30 0.78
N MET A 13 -11.94 -6.13 0.42
CA MET A 13 -12.55 -5.17 1.36
C MET A 13 -14.01 -5.51 1.72
N GLU A 14 -14.62 -6.50 1.06
CA GLU A 14 -16.02 -6.90 1.28
C GLU A 14 -16.30 -7.35 2.72
N GLY A 15 -15.29 -7.88 3.42
CA GLY A 15 -15.40 -8.21 4.85
C GLY A 15 -15.69 -6.99 5.73
N LEU A 16 -15.17 -5.81 5.35
CA LEU A 16 -15.40 -4.55 6.07
C LEU A 16 -16.82 -4.03 5.87
N PHE A 17 -17.44 -4.23 4.71
CA PHE A 17 -18.80 -3.77 4.43
C PHE A 17 -19.80 -4.31 5.45
N ARG A 18 -19.65 -5.57 5.82
CA ARG A 18 -20.48 -6.19 6.85
C ARG A 18 -20.20 -5.63 8.25
N GLN A 19 -18.95 -5.32 8.56
CA GLN A 19 -18.56 -4.89 9.90
C GLN A 19 -18.95 -3.43 10.15
N ILE A 20 -18.56 -2.54 9.24
CA ILE A 20 -18.63 -1.08 9.44
C ILE A 20 -19.53 -0.36 8.44
N GLY A 21 -20.07 -1.05 7.43
CA GLY A 21 -21.04 -0.49 6.48
C GLY A 21 -20.44 0.50 5.48
N ILE A 22 -21.14 0.68 4.37
CA ILE A 22 -20.87 1.71 3.36
C ILE A 22 -21.75 2.91 3.67
N TYR A 23 -21.15 4.09 3.76
CA TYR A 23 -21.87 5.32 4.02
C TYR A 23 -22.83 5.63 2.87
N ASN A 24 -24.13 5.67 3.17
CA ASN A 24 -25.16 6.22 2.29
C ASN A 24 -26.14 7.03 3.13
N PRO A 25 -26.23 8.36 2.96
CA PRO A 25 -27.13 9.20 3.77
C PRO A 25 -28.62 8.86 3.58
N HIS A 26 -28.98 8.14 2.50
CA HIS A 26 -30.34 7.67 2.24
C HIS A 26 -30.59 6.22 2.67
N GLY A 27 -29.57 5.55 3.23
CA GLY A 27 -29.61 4.13 3.58
C GLY A 27 -29.76 3.21 2.36
N GLN A 28 -29.91 1.91 2.62
CA GLN A 28 -30.06 0.87 1.60
C GLN A 28 -31.49 0.88 1.02
N ASN A 29 -31.63 1.40 -0.21
CA ASN A 29 -32.93 1.52 -0.90
C ASN A 29 -33.19 0.44 -1.97
N TYR A 30 -32.31 -0.56 -2.07
CA TYR A 30 -32.42 -1.69 -3.00
C TYR A 30 -32.01 -2.99 -2.33
N THR A 31 -32.42 -4.13 -2.90
CA THR A 31 -31.92 -5.44 -2.47
C THR A 31 -30.60 -5.72 -3.19
N PRO A 32 -29.47 -5.87 -2.49
CA PRO A 32 -28.20 -6.20 -3.13
C PRO A 32 -28.28 -7.53 -3.88
N GLN A 33 -27.68 -7.58 -5.08
CA GLN A 33 -27.55 -8.81 -5.88
C GLN A 33 -26.85 -9.93 -5.08
N ASP A 34 -25.93 -9.55 -4.20
CA ASP A 34 -25.09 -10.44 -3.41
C ASP A 34 -25.61 -10.69 -1.99
N ARG A 35 -26.88 -10.37 -1.69
CA ARG A 35 -27.47 -10.51 -0.34
C ARG A 35 -27.33 -11.91 0.27
N GLU A 36 -27.24 -12.94 -0.56
CA GLU A 36 -27.07 -14.33 -0.12
C GLU A 36 -25.60 -14.71 0.16
N GLN A 37 -24.65 -13.84 -0.17
CA GLN A 37 -23.23 -14.03 0.12
C GLN A 37 -22.92 -13.61 1.57
N VAL A 38 -21.90 -14.25 2.16
CA VAL A 38 -21.48 -13.99 3.55
C VAL A 38 -21.02 -12.55 3.78
N ALA A 39 -20.47 -11.92 2.74
CA ALA A 39 -19.99 -10.54 2.68
C ALA A 39 -20.80 -9.75 1.64
N TYR A 40 -22.09 -9.56 1.92
CA TYR A 40 -22.99 -8.80 1.04
C TYR A 40 -22.81 -7.28 1.20
N TYR A 41 -23.17 -6.54 0.15
CA TYR A 41 -23.12 -5.09 0.13
C TYR A 41 -24.11 -4.48 1.13
N ARG A 42 -23.63 -3.69 2.10
CA ARG A 42 -24.46 -3.09 3.16
C ARG A 42 -24.28 -1.58 3.23
N GLU A 43 -25.22 -0.84 2.68
CA GLU A 43 -25.31 0.61 2.85
C GLU A 43 -26.04 0.98 4.14
N ALA A 44 -25.52 1.99 4.83
CA ALA A 44 -26.12 2.51 6.06
C ALA A 44 -25.82 4.01 6.22
N VAL A 45 -26.71 4.72 6.89
CA VAL A 45 -26.54 6.16 7.19
C VAL A 45 -25.34 6.39 8.12
N ASP A 46 -25.01 5.40 8.96
CA ASP A 46 -23.86 5.36 9.86
C ASP A 46 -22.71 4.50 9.33
N GLY A 47 -22.73 4.16 8.03
CA GLY A 47 -21.63 3.44 7.38
C GLY A 47 -20.33 4.23 7.44
N GLN A 48 -19.20 3.54 7.57
CA GLN A 48 -17.88 4.17 7.70
C GLN A 48 -17.06 4.17 6.40
N VAL A 49 -17.35 3.25 5.47
CA VAL A 49 -16.65 3.18 4.19
C VAL A 49 -17.22 4.21 3.22
N LEU A 50 -16.37 5.02 2.62
CA LEU A 50 -16.75 5.89 1.51
C LEU A 50 -16.55 5.14 0.20
N GLN A 51 -17.66 4.86 -0.49
CA GLN A 51 -17.66 4.31 -1.83
C GLN A 51 -17.97 5.42 -2.83
N GLU A 52 -16.98 5.75 -3.66
CA GLU A 52 -17.03 6.90 -4.57
C GLU A 52 -17.29 6.49 -6.02
N GLY A 53 -17.44 5.18 -6.26
CA GLY A 53 -17.61 4.60 -7.60
C GLY A 53 -16.37 4.79 -8.47
N ILE A 54 -16.54 4.75 -9.79
CA ILE A 54 -15.45 4.92 -10.76
C ILE A 54 -15.07 6.40 -10.87
N ASN A 55 -14.45 6.93 -9.82
CA ASN A 55 -14.12 8.33 -9.67
C ASN A 55 -12.91 8.52 -8.76
N GLU A 56 -11.71 8.23 -9.24
CA GLU A 56 -10.49 8.33 -8.43
C GLU A 56 -10.22 9.76 -7.95
N LEU A 57 -10.58 10.77 -8.73
CA LEU A 57 -10.44 12.18 -8.32
C LEU A 57 -11.40 12.54 -7.20
N GLY A 58 -12.65 12.06 -7.26
CA GLY A 58 -13.62 12.19 -6.17
C GLY A 58 -13.15 11.49 -4.91
N ALA A 59 -12.69 10.24 -5.03
CA ALA A 59 -12.14 9.48 -3.90
C ALA A 59 -10.91 10.13 -3.27
N THR A 60 -10.02 10.68 -4.09
CA THR A 60 -8.86 11.44 -3.61
C THR A 60 -9.30 12.75 -2.92
N SER A 61 -10.37 13.38 -3.38
CA SER A 61 -10.93 14.59 -2.74
C SER A 61 -11.53 14.26 -1.38
N SER A 62 -12.28 13.16 -1.26
CA SER A 62 -12.79 12.64 0.03
C SER A 62 -11.64 12.25 0.96
N TRP A 63 -10.59 11.63 0.43
CA TRP A 63 -9.38 11.32 1.17
C TRP A 63 -8.71 12.59 1.70
N LEU A 64 -8.54 13.63 0.86
CA LEU A 64 -7.91 14.88 1.24
C LEU A 64 -8.70 15.62 2.33
N ALA A 65 -10.03 15.66 2.19
CA ALA A 65 -10.91 16.25 3.21
C ALA A 65 -10.75 15.54 4.57
N ALA A 66 -10.70 14.21 4.58
CA ALA A 66 -10.45 13.45 5.81
C ALA A 66 -9.03 13.66 6.34
N ALA A 67 -8.02 13.63 5.47
CA ALA A 67 -6.59 13.73 5.79
C ALA A 67 -6.20 15.09 6.37
N THR A 68 -7.05 16.11 6.24
CA THR A 68 -6.82 17.46 6.74
C THR A 68 -7.85 17.90 7.79
N SER A 69 -8.79 17.01 8.15
CA SER A 69 -9.79 17.27 9.20
C SER A 69 -9.16 17.54 10.57
N TYR A 70 -7.95 17.02 10.84
CA TYR A 70 -7.19 17.32 12.04
C TYR A 70 -6.92 18.83 12.21
N SER A 71 -6.86 19.58 11.11
CA SER A 71 -6.65 21.03 11.11
C SER A 71 -7.97 21.77 10.90
N THR A 72 -8.73 21.42 9.86
CA THR A 72 -9.93 22.16 9.46
C THR A 72 -11.02 22.12 10.53
N ASN A 73 -11.14 21.00 11.24
CA ASN A 73 -12.22 20.76 12.20
C ASN A 73 -11.72 20.50 13.62
N ASP A 74 -10.40 20.45 13.86
CA ASP A 74 -9.79 19.94 15.10
C ASP A 74 -10.27 18.51 15.45
N VAL A 75 -10.56 17.71 14.41
CA VAL A 75 -11.00 16.31 14.55
C VAL A 75 -10.11 15.44 13.66
N PRO A 76 -9.09 14.78 14.21
CA PRO A 76 -8.21 13.92 13.43
C PRO A 76 -8.97 12.71 12.90
N MET A 77 -9.00 12.58 11.57
CA MET A 77 -9.52 11.40 10.87
C MET A 77 -8.37 10.76 10.10
N ILE A 78 -8.24 9.44 10.18
CA ILE A 78 -7.17 8.70 9.50
C ILE A 78 -7.74 8.02 8.25
N PRO A 79 -7.58 8.59 7.04
CA PRO A 79 -8.10 7.98 5.83
C PRO A 79 -7.13 6.93 5.25
N PHE A 80 -7.74 5.88 4.69
CA PHE A 80 -7.06 4.84 3.91
C PHE A 80 -7.80 4.73 2.57
N PHE A 81 -7.20 5.24 1.50
CA PHE A 81 -7.78 5.12 0.17
C PHE A 81 -7.08 3.99 -0.60
N VAL A 82 -7.82 2.94 -0.94
CA VAL A 82 -7.34 1.77 -1.70
C VAL A 82 -7.88 1.84 -3.13
N TYR A 83 -6.99 1.71 -4.11
CA TYR A 83 -7.29 1.83 -5.54
C TYR A 83 -6.23 1.08 -6.37
N TYR A 84 -6.50 0.84 -7.66
CA TYR A 84 -5.49 0.32 -8.59
C TYR A 84 -4.34 1.31 -8.70
N SER A 85 -3.11 0.93 -8.33
CA SER A 85 -1.98 1.87 -8.17
C SER A 85 -1.76 2.78 -9.39
N MET A 86 -1.98 2.25 -10.60
CA MET A 86 -1.94 2.97 -11.87
C MET A 86 -2.81 4.24 -11.90
N PHE A 87 -3.96 4.23 -11.24
CA PHE A 87 -4.91 5.35 -11.24
C PHE A 87 -4.75 6.27 -10.02
N GLY A 88 -3.60 6.21 -9.35
CA GLY A 88 -3.18 7.20 -8.34
C GLY A 88 -2.48 8.38 -8.97
N PHE A 89 -1.18 8.52 -8.70
CA PHE A 89 -0.35 9.66 -9.11
C PHE A 89 -0.41 9.95 -10.62
N GLN A 90 -0.54 8.94 -11.48
CA GLN A 90 -0.69 9.18 -12.92
C GLN A 90 -2.00 9.88 -13.27
N ARG A 91 -3.10 9.54 -12.59
CA ARG A 91 -4.45 10.02 -12.92
C ARG A 91 -4.82 11.30 -12.18
N VAL A 92 -4.41 11.41 -10.92
CA VAL A 92 -4.81 12.47 -9.99
C VAL A 92 -3.60 13.19 -9.36
N GLY A 93 -2.44 13.15 -10.02
CA GLY A 93 -1.17 13.65 -9.49
C GLY A 93 -1.17 15.12 -9.06
N ASP A 94 -1.91 15.98 -9.77
CA ASP A 94 -2.04 17.40 -9.39
C ASP A 94 -2.77 17.56 -8.05
N LEU A 95 -3.75 16.70 -7.77
CA LEU A 95 -4.43 16.67 -6.47
C LEU A 95 -3.54 16.06 -5.37
N MET A 96 -2.67 15.10 -5.70
CA MET A 96 -1.66 14.61 -4.75
C MET A 96 -0.65 15.70 -4.38
N TRP A 97 -0.26 16.53 -5.35
CA TRP A 97 0.58 17.69 -5.10
C TRP A 97 -0.14 18.71 -4.20
N ALA A 98 -1.39 19.05 -4.52
CA ALA A 98 -2.22 19.92 -3.70
C ALA A 98 -2.45 19.37 -2.28
N ALA A 99 -2.56 18.04 -2.14
CA ALA A 99 -2.63 17.40 -0.83
C ALA A 99 -1.38 17.63 0.01
N GLY A 100 -0.21 17.61 -0.61
CA GLY A 100 1.04 17.97 0.05
C GLY A 100 1.07 19.43 0.52
N ASP A 101 0.60 20.35 -0.31
CA ASP A 101 0.46 21.77 0.05
C ASP A 101 -0.51 21.97 1.23
N GLN A 102 -1.66 21.27 1.21
CA GLN A 102 -2.67 21.28 2.27
C GLN A 102 -2.25 20.49 3.52
N ARG A 103 -1.02 19.95 3.56
CA ARG A 103 -0.46 19.18 4.70
C ARG A 103 -1.29 17.94 5.05
N ALA A 104 -1.79 17.24 4.03
CA ALA A 104 -2.54 16.01 4.21
C ALA A 104 -1.75 14.98 5.05
N ARG A 105 -2.46 14.32 5.96
CA ARG A 105 -1.98 13.19 6.76
C ARG A 105 -2.88 11.99 6.49
N GLY A 106 -2.38 10.94 5.87
CA GLY A 106 -3.21 9.78 5.53
C GLY A 106 -2.46 8.72 4.75
N PHE A 107 -3.18 7.68 4.34
CA PHE A 107 -2.61 6.55 3.61
C PHE A 107 -3.26 6.41 2.24
N MET A 108 -2.41 6.38 1.22
CA MET A 108 -2.73 6.03 -0.16
C MET A 108 -2.21 4.61 -0.40
N ILE A 109 -3.11 3.69 -0.71
CA ILE A 109 -2.78 2.27 -0.90
C ILE A 109 -2.95 1.94 -2.38
N GLY A 110 -1.82 1.88 -3.09
CA GLY A 110 -1.76 1.45 -4.47
C GLY A 110 -1.88 -0.06 -4.55
N GLY A 111 -3.10 -0.58 -4.55
CA GLY A 111 -3.40 -1.99 -4.72
C GLY A 111 -3.08 -2.49 -6.13
N THR A 112 -3.03 -3.82 -6.26
CA THR A 112 -2.76 -4.51 -7.54
C THR A 112 -1.55 -3.93 -8.28
N SER A 113 -0.51 -3.55 -7.54
CA SER A 113 0.68 -2.89 -8.07
C SER A 113 1.70 -3.88 -8.63
N GLY A 114 2.68 -3.38 -9.38
CA GLY A 114 3.74 -4.17 -9.99
C GLY A 114 3.43 -4.53 -11.44
N ARG A 115 4.33 -4.14 -12.35
CA ARG A 115 4.15 -4.30 -13.81
C ARG A 115 3.83 -5.73 -14.20
N THR A 116 4.46 -6.70 -13.55
CA THR A 116 4.29 -8.12 -13.86
C THR A 116 3.28 -8.83 -12.96
N THR A 117 2.87 -8.19 -11.86
CA THR A 117 2.06 -8.82 -10.79
C THR A 117 0.57 -8.73 -11.10
N LEU A 118 0.10 -7.61 -11.67
CA LEU A 118 -1.25 -7.50 -12.22
C LEU A 118 -1.31 -8.06 -13.65
N ASN A 119 -0.89 -9.31 -13.81
CA ASN A 119 -0.86 -9.96 -15.10
C ASN A 119 -2.29 -10.13 -15.66
N GLY A 120 -2.47 -9.85 -16.96
CA GLY A 120 -3.74 -10.06 -17.67
C GLY A 120 -4.59 -8.81 -17.87
N GLU A 121 -4.39 -7.75 -17.07
CA GLU A 121 -5.06 -6.46 -17.23
C GLU A 121 -4.41 -5.57 -18.31
N GLY A 122 -3.10 -5.79 -18.59
CA GLY A 122 -2.39 -5.21 -19.72
C GLY A 122 -1.96 -3.75 -19.57
N LEU A 123 -1.67 -3.12 -20.72
CA LEU A 123 -0.90 -1.87 -20.84
C LEU A 123 -1.37 -0.73 -19.92
N GLN A 124 -2.69 -0.56 -19.76
CA GLN A 124 -3.27 0.56 -19.03
C GLN A 124 -3.42 0.30 -17.51
N HIS A 125 -3.02 -0.87 -17.01
CA HIS A 125 -3.19 -1.27 -15.61
C HIS A 125 -1.88 -1.71 -14.96
N GLU A 126 -1.05 -2.42 -15.70
CA GLU A 126 0.22 -2.95 -15.21
C GLU A 126 1.14 -1.80 -14.79
N ASP A 127 1.30 -1.54 -13.49
CA ASP A 127 2.04 -0.38 -12.98
C ASP A 127 3.45 -0.74 -12.51
N GLY A 128 4.45 -0.17 -13.19
CA GLY A 128 5.85 -0.21 -12.76
C GLY A 128 6.49 1.17 -12.65
N HIS A 129 5.72 2.21 -12.30
CA HIS A 129 6.19 3.59 -12.33
C HIS A 129 5.47 4.57 -11.40
N SER A 130 4.42 4.17 -10.67
CA SER A 130 3.78 5.06 -9.67
C SER A 130 4.76 5.55 -8.60
N HIS A 131 5.73 4.74 -8.18
CA HIS A 131 6.79 5.17 -7.26
C HIS A 131 7.67 6.30 -7.84
N ILE A 132 7.92 6.30 -9.15
CA ILE A 132 8.66 7.38 -9.86
C ILE A 132 7.86 8.70 -9.86
N GLN A 133 6.54 8.61 -9.85
CA GLN A 133 5.67 9.78 -9.74
C GLN A 133 5.56 10.24 -8.28
N ALA A 134 5.38 9.30 -7.35
CA ALA A 134 5.25 9.57 -5.92
C ALA A 134 6.48 10.27 -5.34
N LEU A 135 7.69 9.85 -5.74
CA LEU A 135 8.95 10.44 -5.27
C LEU A 135 9.14 11.91 -5.65
N THR A 136 8.28 12.45 -6.52
CA THR A 136 8.32 13.89 -6.87
C THR A 136 7.64 14.76 -5.82
N VAL A 137 6.78 14.18 -4.94
CA VAL A 137 6.06 14.92 -3.91
C VAL A 137 6.84 14.87 -2.58
N PRO A 138 7.39 16.00 -2.09
CA PRO A 138 8.36 15.99 -0.98
C PRO A 138 7.85 15.42 0.36
N CYS A 139 6.55 15.48 0.61
CA CYS A 139 5.93 15.00 1.85
C CYS A 139 5.22 13.64 1.68
N CYS A 140 5.39 12.99 0.52
CA CYS A 140 4.88 11.65 0.27
C CYS A 140 5.94 10.61 0.62
N ILE A 141 5.70 9.84 1.68
CA ILE A 141 6.60 8.75 2.09
C ILE A 141 6.16 7.46 1.40
N ALA A 142 6.96 6.98 0.45
CA ALA A 142 6.59 5.88 -0.43
C ALA A 142 7.28 4.56 -0.05
N TYR A 143 6.54 3.47 0.07
CA TYR A 143 7.07 2.12 0.35
C TYR A 143 6.51 1.07 -0.62
N ASP A 144 7.36 0.08 -0.94
CA ASP A 144 7.07 -1.12 -1.74
C ASP A 144 7.38 -2.40 -0.94
N PRO A 145 6.60 -2.69 0.13
CA PRO A 145 6.85 -3.83 1.00
C PRO A 145 6.64 -5.17 0.28
N ALA A 146 7.52 -6.11 0.56
CA ALA A 146 7.46 -7.49 0.06
C ALA A 146 6.75 -8.43 1.04
N PHE A 147 6.69 -8.12 2.33
CA PHE A 147 6.09 -9.00 3.33
C PHE A 147 5.05 -8.33 4.22
N ALA A 148 4.10 -9.13 4.71
CA ALA A 148 3.01 -8.64 5.55
C ALA A 148 3.47 -7.93 6.83
N TYR A 149 4.58 -8.38 7.45
CA TYR A 149 5.12 -7.70 8.63
C TYR A 149 5.73 -6.34 8.29
N GLU A 150 6.24 -6.14 7.07
CA GLU A 150 6.77 -4.86 6.63
C GLU A 150 5.61 -3.87 6.50
N VAL A 151 4.50 -4.29 5.88
CA VAL A 151 3.26 -3.50 5.83
C VAL A 151 2.82 -3.08 7.23
N ALA A 152 2.81 -4.02 8.19
CA ALA A 152 2.41 -3.73 9.57
C ALA A 152 3.33 -2.68 10.24
N VAL A 153 4.65 -2.82 10.11
CA VAL A 153 5.63 -1.88 10.68
C VAL A 153 5.51 -0.50 10.03
N ILE A 154 5.36 -0.44 8.70
CA ILE A 154 5.23 0.82 7.93
C ILE A 154 3.94 1.55 8.32
N MET A 155 2.81 0.83 8.37
CA MET A 155 1.52 1.42 8.77
C MET A 155 1.56 1.91 10.22
N GLN A 156 2.12 1.12 11.15
CA GLN A 156 2.26 1.52 12.55
C GLN A 156 3.13 2.77 12.68
N ASP A 157 4.24 2.84 11.94
CA ASP A 157 5.13 3.99 11.95
C ASP A 157 4.45 5.24 11.37
N GLY A 158 3.71 5.10 10.26
CA GLY A 158 2.97 6.20 9.66
C GLY A 158 1.89 6.76 10.59
N VAL A 159 1.14 5.90 11.29
CA VAL A 159 0.15 6.35 12.28
C VAL A 159 0.84 7.10 13.41
N ARG A 160 1.96 6.58 13.94
CA ARG A 160 2.73 7.26 14.98
C ARG A 160 3.22 8.62 14.51
N ARG A 161 3.88 8.70 13.36
CA ARG A 161 4.46 9.96 12.83
C ARG A 161 3.39 11.02 12.59
N MET A 162 2.30 10.67 11.90
CA MET A 162 1.26 11.63 11.50
C MET A 162 0.29 12.02 12.61
N TYR A 163 -0.09 11.05 13.46
CA TYR A 163 -1.19 11.19 14.43
C TYR A 163 -0.76 10.98 15.89
N GLY A 164 0.49 10.59 16.13
CA GLY A 164 1.09 10.55 17.46
C GLY A 164 1.60 11.93 17.91
N PRO A 165 2.43 11.96 18.98
CA PRO A 165 2.98 13.19 19.52
C PRO A 165 3.77 14.04 18.52
N GLU A 166 4.37 13.42 17.50
CA GLU A 166 5.21 14.09 16.50
C GLU A 166 4.39 14.95 15.52
N GLN A 167 3.15 14.55 15.20
CA GLN A 167 2.25 15.26 14.30
C GLN A 167 2.90 15.72 12.98
N GLU A 168 3.69 14.83 12.38
CA GLU A 168 4.45 15.10 11.18
C GLU A 168 3.52 15.34 9.98
N ASN A 169 3.77 16.42 9.24
CA ASN A 169 2.97 16.81 8.06
C ASN A 169 3.46 16.07 6.81
N VAL A 170 3.21 14.76 6.79
CA VAL A 170 3.51 13.85 5.68
C VAL A 170 2.29 12.96 5.42
N TYR A 171 2.21 12.37 4.24
CA TYR A 171 1.28 11.28 3.96
C TYR A 171 2.02 10.09 3.36
N TYR A 172 1.43 8.91 3.47
CA TYR A 172 2.06 7.66 3.08
C TYR A 172 1.49 7.13 1.77
N TYR A 173 2.36 6.63 0.90
CA TYR A 173 2.02 5.82 -0.25
C TYR A 173 2.58 4.42 -0.08
N ILE A 174 1.74 3.40 -0.11
CA ILE A 174 2.15 2.00 0.06
C ILE A 174 1.60 1.20 -1.11
N THR A 175 2.48 0.62 -1.92
CA THR A 175 2.07 -0.35 -2.94
C THR A 175 1.76 -1.69 -2.29
N THR A 176 0.65 -2.30 -2.68
CA THR A 176 0.25 -3.65 -2.25
C THR A 176 -0.06 -4.52 -3.45
N LEU A 177 0.02 -5.82 -3.25
CA LEU A 177 0.05 -6.82 -4.32
C LEU A 177 -1.23 -7.66 -4.28
N ASN A 178 -1.62 -8.21 -5.44
CA ASN A 178 -2.70 -9.19 -5.56
C ASN A 178 -2.19 -10.65 -5.61
N GLU A 179 -0.88 -10.86 -5.45
CA GLU A 179 -0.26 -12.17 -5.52
C GLU A 179 -0.06 -12.78 -4.13
N THR A 180 -0.42 -14.06 -3.97
CA THR A 180 -0.19 -14.81 -2.73
C THR A 180 1.11 -15.60 -2.80
N TYR A 181 1.94 -15.47 -1.76
CA TYR A 181 3.15 -16.26 -1.54
C TYR A 181 3.47 -16.35 -0.06
N ASP A 182 4.43 -17.20 0.30
CA ASP A 182 4.83 -17.44 1.68
C ASP A 182 5.25 -16.16 2.41
N GLN A 183 4.64 -15.92 3.56
CA GLN A 183 4.90 -14.78 4.43
C GLN A 183 5.72 -15.23 5.66
N PRO A 184 7.05 -15.03 5.66
CA PRO A 184 7.89 -15.44 6.79
C PRO A 184 7.69 -14.54 8.01
N ALA A 185 8.16 -15.00 9.17
CA ALA A 185 8.21 -14.16 10.36
C ALA A 185 9.23 -13.02 10.21
N MET A 186 8.95 -11.88 10.83
CA MET A 186 9.85 -10.73 10.85
C MET A 186 11.18 -11.10 11.55
N PRO A 187 12.35 -10.83 10.94
CA PRO A 187 13.62 -10.97 11.63
C PRO A 187 13.70 -10.04 12.85
N LYS A 188 14.23 -10.54 13.97
CA LYS A 188 14.34 -9.76 15.21
C LYS A 188 15.20 -8.51 15.01
N GLY A 189 14.67 -7.33 15.33
CA GLY A 189 15.38 -6.06 15.21
C GLY A 189 15.33 -5.42 13.81
N ALA A 190 14.57 -5.99 12.87
CA ALA A 190 14.43 -5.45 11.52
C ALA A 190 13.57 -4.18 11.45
N GLU A 191 12.83 -3.83 12.50
CA GLU A 191 11.82 -2.77 12.50
C GLU A 191 12.39 -1.42 12.05
N GLU A 192 13.58 -1.06 12.52
CA GLU A 192 14.23 0.19 12.12
C GLU A 192 14.68 0.16 10.66
N GLY A 193 15.22 -0.96 10.19
CA GLY A 193 15.62 -1.10 8.79
C GLY A 193 14.42 -1.07 7.84
N ILE A 194 13.28 -1.65 8.23
CA ILE A 194 12.01 -1.55 7.50
C ILE A 194 11.56 -0.09 7.35
N ARG A 195 11.60 0.69 8.43
CA ARG A 195 11.24 2.12 8.38
C ARG A 195 12.23 2.92 7.54
N LYS A 196 13.52 2.61 7.63
CA LYS A 196 14.59 3.30 6.92
C LYS A 196 14.72 2.93 5.44
N GLY A 197 13.98 1.93 4.96
CA GLY A 197 13.93 1.56 3.56
C GLY A 197 14.72 0.30 3.18
N ILE A 198 15.58 -0.23 4.05
CA ILE A 198 16.37 -1.43 3.75
C ILE A 198 16.83 -2.19 5.00
N TYR A 199 16.79 -3.52 4.93
CA TYR A 199 17.47 -4.39 5.91
C TYR A 199 17.96 -5.69 5.24
N LYS A 200 18.99 -6.29 5.85
CA LYS A 200 19.48 -7.59 5.43
C LYS A 200 18.50 -8.68 5.85
N PHE A 201 17.92 -9.37 4.88
CA PHE A 201 16.90 -10.39 5.11
C PHE A 201 17.53 -11.74 5.46
N GLU A 202 18.45 -12.24 4.63
CA GLU A 202 19.18 -13.49 4.89
C GLU A 202 20.54 -13.53 4.16
N THR A 203 21.36 -14.53 4.50
CA THR A 203 22.57 -14.89 3.74
C THR A 203 22.42 -16.31 3.23
N VAL A 204 22.64 -16.51 1.94
CA VAL A 204 22.71 -17.84 1.33
C VAL A 204 24.18 -18.14 1.05
N THR A 205 24.71 -19.16 1.73
CA THR A 205 26.14 -19.51 1.67
C THR A 205 26.42 -20.48 0.53
N GLY A 206 27.31 -20.10 -0.38
CA GLY A 206 27.87 -20.97 -1.41
C GLY A 206 29.24 -21.54 -1.01
N GLN A 207 29.75 -22.49 -1.79
CA GLN A 207 31.02 -23.17 -1.51
C GLN A 207 32.27 -22.47 -2.11
N SER A 208 32.08 -21.50 -3.00
CA SER A 208 33.15 -20.76 -3.65
C SER A 208 33.58 -19.52 -2.84
N LYS A 209 34.64 -18.84 -3.31
CA LYS A 209 35.08 -17.55 -2.76
C LYS A 209 34.28 -16.34 -3.27
N GLY A 210 33.38 -16.52 -4.25
CA GLY A 210 32.58 -15.42 -4.80
C GLY A 210 31.48 -14.97 -3.84
N LYS A 211 31.33 -13.65 -3.66
CA LYS A 211 30.28 -13.05 -2.84
C LYS A 211 29.60 -11.88 -3.56
N VAL A 212 28.28 -11.86 -3.55
CA VAL A 212 27.45 -10.80 -4.13
C VAL A 212 26.42 -10.26 -3.13
N GLN A 213 25.83 -9.12 -3.46
CA GLN A 213 24.68 -8.55 -2.74
C GLN A 213 23.51 -8.47 -3.70
N LEU A 214 22.34 -8.90 -3.24
CA LEU A 214 21.12 -8.95 -4.02
C LEU A 214 20.04 -8.13 -3.30
N LEU A 215 19.43 -7.19 -4.01
CA LEU A 215 18.43 -6.27 -3.47
C LEU A 215 17.12 -6.51 -4.21
N GLY A 216 16.00 -6.50 -3.49
CA GLY A 216 14.66 -6.59 -4.08
C GLY A 216 13.60 -5.94 -3.21
N SER A 217 12.50 -5.55 -3.83
CA SER A 217 11.30 -4.98 -3.19
C SER A 217 10.04 -5.67 -3.73
N GLY A 218 8.89 -5.43 -3.07
CA GLY A 218 7.58 -5.89 -3.51
C GLY A 218 7.54 -7.37 -3.91
N ALA A 219 6.79 -7.68 -4.97
CA ALA A 219 6.64 -9.04 -5.50
C ALA A 219 7.96 -9.66 -5.97
N ILE A 220 8.96 -8.84 -6.33
CA ILE A 220 10.19 -9.30 -6.98
C ILE A 220 11.20 -9.84 -5.96
N LEU A 221 11.13 -9.46 -4.69
CA LEU A 221 12.06 -9.94 -3.67
C LEU A 221 12.12 -11.47 -3.60
N ARG A 222 11.00 -12.18 -3.75
CA ARG A 222 11.00 -13.66 -3.73
C ARG A 222 11.80 -14.26 -4.90
N HIS A 223 11.77 -13.63 -6.07
CA HIS A 223 12.55 -14.06 -7.24
C HIS A 223 14.04 -13.76 -7.07
N VAL A 224 14.37 -12.68 -6.36
CA VAL A 224 15.75 -12.41 -5.92
C VAL A 224 16.25 -13.51 -4.98
N ARG A 225 15.39 -14.02 -4.09
CA ARG A 225 15.72 -15.16 -3.21
C ARG A 225 15.88 -16.47 -3.99
N GLU A 226 15.09 -16.70 -5.03
CA GLU A 226 15.28 -17.85 -5.93
C GLU A 226 16.63 -17.78 -6.66
N ALA A 227 16.99 -16.61 -7.20
CA ALA A 227 18.29 -16.38 -7.83
C ALA A 227 19.45 -16.59 -6.85
N ALA A 228 19.30 -16.20 -5.59
CA ALA A 228 20.30 -16.41 -4.54
C ALA A 228 20.58 -17.90 -4.28
N LYS A 229 19.53 -18.73 -4.26
CA LYS A 229 19.65 -20.20 -4.13
C LYS A 229 20.37 -20.79 -5.34
N LEU A 230 19.95 -20.40 -6.55
CA LEU A 230 20.58 -20.85 -7.79
C LEU A 230 22.07 -20.47 -7.85
N LEU A 231 22.43 -19.25 -7.44
CA LEU A 231 23.83 -18.81 -7.34
C LEU A 231 24.65 -19.66 -6.37
N ALA A 232 24.08 -20.03 -5.23
CA ALA A 232 24.77 -20.87 -4.24
C ALA A 232 24.90 -22.32 -4.72
N ASP A 233 23.83 -22.90 -5.27
CA ASP A 233 23.74 -24.31 -5.61
C ASP A 233 24.49 -24.65 -6.91
N GLU A 234 24.37 -23.82 -7.95
CA GLU A 234 24.97 -24.09 -9.27
C GLU A 234 26.36 -23.47 -9.45
N TYR A 235 26.60 -22.31 -8.82
CA TYR A 235 27.83 -21.54 -9.02
C TYR A 235 28.68 -21.44 -7.75
N GLY A 236 28.20 -21.93 -6.62
CA GLY A 236 28.89 -21.82 -5.34
C GLY A 236 29.02 -20.39 -4.83
N VAL A 237 28.28 -19.41 -5.35
CA VAL A 237 28.42 -17.99 -5.00
C VAL A 237 27.60 -17.68 -3.75
N THR A 238 28.24 -17.09 -2.74
CA THR A 238 27.55 -16.60 -1.54
C THR A 238 26.80 -15.30 -1.84
N SER A 239 25.59 -15.13 -1.31
CA SER A 239 24.81 -13.91 -1.49
C SER A 239 24.24 -13.38 -0.17
N ASP A 240 24.35 -12.07 0.01
CA ASP A 240 23.59 -11.33 1.04
C ASP A 240 22.35 -10.73 0.39
N ILE A 241 21.17 -11.08 0.88
CA ILE A 241 19.89 -10.62 0.34
C ILE A 241 19.35 -9.50 1.22
N TYR A 242 18.91 -8.42 0.59
CA TYR A 242 18.30 -7.27 1.25
C TYR A 242 16.86 -7.08 0.78
N SER A 243 15.95 -6.97 1.73
CA SER A 243 14.61 -6.44 1.45
C SER A 243 14.71 -4.92 1.47
N VAL A 244 14.35 -4.30 0.37
CA VAL A 244 14.32 -2.85 0.20
C VAL A 244 12.87 -2.40 0.24
N THR A 245 12.41 -2.01 1.42
CA THR A 245 11.03 -1.57 1.65
C THR A 245 10.75 -0.19 1.04
N SER A 246 11.77 0.64 0.87
CA SER A 246 11.70 1.89 0.10
C SER A 246 13.06 2.21 -0.52
N PHE A 247 13.09 2.38 -1.84
CA PHE A 247 14.27 2.91 -2.54
C PHE A 247 14.31 4.45 -2.54
N THR A 248 13.17 5.09 -2.27
CA THR A 248 13.03 6.55 -2.30
C THR A 248 13.57 7.19 -1.02
N GLU A 249 13.32 6.55 0.12
CA GLU A 249 13.80 6.95 1.45
C GLU A 249 15.25 6.48 1.72
#